data_AF-A0AAU3P1P9-F1
#
_entry.id   AF-A0AAU3P1P9-F1
#
_cell.length_a   1.000
_cell.length_b   1.000
_cell.length_c   1.000
_cell.angle_alpha   90.00
_cell.angle_beta   90.00
_cell.angle_gamma   90.00
#
_symmetry.space_group_name_H-M   'P 1'
#
loop_
_entity.id
_entity.type
_entity.pdbx_description
1 polymer ?
#
loop_
_entity_poly.entity_id
_entity_poly.type
_entity_poly.pdbx_seq_one_letter_code
_entity_poly.pdbx_strand_id
1 'polypeptide(L)'
;MPTDDVDISLTQLTGGPAIGVPLAVTALTSVAWMFTGRALLPVEVLRAQTPEITASDLSRRLDVSPSADALGRLATTLNDLLARLEAATQKQRQFTADAAHELRSPLSSLHTRLQVAVRHSDSANWRALAPTLVEDCERLSHLVDDLVWLARLDARPRLRKRPPWTRDRLRRGPPRPRAHALHHRPARCQRGTRGWRR
;
A
#
# COMPACT_ATOMS: atom_id res chain seq x y z
N MET A 1 -71.27 18.90 -23.29
CA MET A 1 -70.22 17.90 -22.98
C MET A 1 -69.70 18.23 -21.59
N PRO A 2 -69.74 17.31 -20.62
CA PRO A 2 -69.31 17.59 -19.26
C PRO A 2 -67.78 17.51 -19.19
N THR A 3 -67.12 18.62 -18.91
CA THR A 3 -65.67 18.71 -18.65
C THR A 3 -65.32 18.46 -17.18
N ASP A 4 -66.33 18.41 -16.31
CA ASP A 4 -66.15 18.30 -14.85
C ASP A 4 -65.64 16.92 -14.40
N ASP A 5 -65.86 15.88 -15.20
CA ASP A 5 -65.36 14.51 -14.93
C ASP A 5 -63.84 14.38 -15.14
N VAL A 6 -63.26 15.28 -15.96
CA VAL A 6 -61.83 15.25 -16.28
C VAL A 6 -61.00 15.90 -15.16
N ASP A 7 -61.50 16.94 -14.51
CA ASP A 7 -60.80 17.65 -13.43
C ASP A 7 -60.73 16.85 -12.12
N ILE A 8 -61.75 16.05 -11.82
CA ILE A 8 -61.78 15.16 -10.64
C ILE A 8 -60.76 14.01 -10.81
N SER A 9 -60.57 13.56 -12.05
CA SER A 9 -59.60 12.51 -12.39
C SER A 9 -58.15 12.99 -12.28
N LEU A 10 -57.88 14.24 -12.64
CA LEU A 10 -56.54 14.85 -12.58
C LEU A 10 -56.09 15.13 -11.13
N THR A 11 -57.01 15.51 -10.25
CA THR A 11 -56.72 15.77 -8.83
C THR A 11 -56.50 14.49 -8.03
N GLN A 12 -57.17 13.38 -8.37
CA GLN A 12 -56.88 12.08 -7.74
C GLN A 12 -55.55 11.48 -8.19
N LEU A 13 -55.13 11.71 -9.45
CA LEU A 13 -53.82 11.23 -9.92
C LEU A 13 -52.64 12.01 -9.33
N THR A 14 -52.83 13.26 -8.91
CA THR A 14 -51.75 14.12 -8.41
C THR A 14 -51.62 14.13 -6.89
N GLY A 15 -52.69 13.86 -6.14
CA GLY A 15 -52.65 13.81 -4.67
C GLY A 15 -51.81 12.66 -4.10
N GLY A 16 -51.86 11.47 -4.73
CA GLY A 16 -51.08 10.30 -4.34
C GLY A 16 -49.54 10.46 -4.48
N PRO A 17 -49.02 10.88 -5.64
CA PRO A 17 -47.58 11.05 -5.84
C PRO A 17 -47.00 12.28 -5.12
N ALA A 18 -47.80 13.31 -4.83
CA ALA A 18 -47.32 14.53 -4.17
C ALA A 18 -46.68 14.28 -2.80
N ILE A 19 -47.14 13.25 -2.07
CA ILE A 19 -46.58 12.86 -0.77
C ILE A 19 -45.69 11.62 -0.94
N GLY A 20 -46.08 10.66 -1.78
CA GLY A 20 -45.33 9.42 -1.96
C GLY A 20 -43.92 9.62 -2.50
N VAL A 21 -43.74 10.51 -3.49
CA VAL A 21 -42.44 10.78 -4.12
C VAL A 21 -41.45 11.42 -3.15
N PRO A 22 -41.76 12.54 -2.46
CA PRO A 22 -40.80 13.14 -1.53
C PRO A 22 -40.48 12.22 -0.35
N LEU A 23 -41.44 11.42 0.11
CA LEU A 23 -41.24 10.46 1.20
C LEU A 23 -40.34 9.30 0.77
N ALA A 24 -40.49 8.79 -0.46
CA ALA A 24 -39.58 7.80 -1.03
C ALA A 24 -38.17 8.36 -1.24
N VAL A 25 -38.05 9.60 -1.73
CA VAL A 25 -36.75 10.27 -1.94
C VAL A 25 -36.03 10.51 -0.62
N THR A 26 -36.73 11.01 0.41
CA THR A 26 -36.14 11.19 1.75
C THR A 26 -35.74 9.87 2.38
N ALA A 27 -36.54 8.81 2.24
CA ALA A 27 -36.16 7.48 2.69
C ALA A 27 -34.90 6.96 2.00
N LEU A 28 -34.83 7.01 0.66
CA LEU A 28 -33.67 6.59 -0.12
C LEU A 28 -32.42 7.39 0.22
N THR A 29 -32.54 8.70 0.36
CA THR A 29 -31.41 9.60 0.70
C THR A 29 -30.91 9.33 2.13
N SER A 30 -31.82 9.12 3.08
CA SER A 30 -31.45 8.77 4.46
C SER A 30 -30.72 7.43 4.53
N VAL A 31 -31.20 6.43 3.78
CA VAL A 31 -30.53 5.13 3.66
C VAL A 31 -29.15 5.30 3.03
N ALA A 32 -29.03 6.01 1.91
CA ALA A 32 -27.76 6.26 1.23
C ALA A 32 -26.75 7.00 2.13
N TRP A 33 -27.20 8.00 2.88
CA TRP A 33 -26.37 8.72 3.84
C TRP A 33 -25.92 7.80 4.98
N MET A 34 -26.83 7.00 5.54
CA MET A 34 -26.49 6.06 6.62
C MET A 34 -25.44 5.03 6.18
N PHE A 35 -25.58 4.49 4.96
CA PHE A 35 -24.60 3.56 4.39
C PHE A 35 -23.26 4.24 4.10
N THR A 36 -23.27 5.46 3.54
CA THR A 36 -22.05 6.22 3.21
C THR A 36 -21.28 6.61 4.48
N GLY A 37 -21.98 7.11 5.50
CA GLY A 37 -21.38 7.47 6.79
C GLY A 37 -20.80 6.25 7.53
N ARG A 38 -21.49 5.10 7.51
CA ARG A 38 -20.97 3.86 8.08
C ARG A 38 -19.82 3.25 7.29
N ALA A 39 -19.78 3.45 5.96
CA ALA A 39 -18.67 2.98 5.12
C ALA A 39 -17.39 3.82 5.31
N LEU A 40 -17.53 5.10 5.69
CA LEU A 40 -16.42 6.02 5.90
C LEU A 40 -15.89 6.06 7.34
N LEU A 41 -16.73 5.73 8.33
CA LEU A 41 -16.36 5.63 9.76
C LEU A 41 -15.09 4.81 10.02
N PRO A 42 -14.90 3.61 9.43
CA PRO A 42 -13.69 2.80 9.64
C PRO A 42 -12.42 3.48 9.10
N VAL A 43 -12.54 4.25 8.02
CA VAL A 43 -11.40 4.99 7.43
C VAL A 43 -10.94 6.09 8.36
N GLU A 44 -11.86 6.78 9.03
CA GLU A 44 -11.51 7.81 9.99
C GLU A 44 -10.88 7.21 11.27
N VAL A 45 -11.28 6.00 11.67
CA VAL A 45 -10.63 5.24 12.77
C VAL A 45 -9.20 4.85 12.39
N LEU A 46 -8.98 4.34 11.18
CA LEU A 46 -7.64 4.05 10.64
C LEU A 46 -6.78 5.32 10.54
N ARG A 47 -7.36 6.43 10.06
CA ARG A 47 -6.71 7.72 9.98
C ARG A 47 -6.34 8.25 11.37
N ALA A 48 -7.21 8.13 12.36
CA ALA A 48 -6.96 8.57 13.72
C ALA A 48 -5.82 7.79 14.40
N GLN A 49 -5.58 6.53 13.98
CA GLN A 49 -4.47 5.71 14.46
C GLN A 49 -3.13 6.01 13.74
N THR A 50 -3.15 6.75 12.64
CA THR A 50 -1.95 7.04 11.82
C THR A 50 -1.02 8.12 12.42
N PRO A 51 -1.51 9.22 13.04
CA PRO A 51 -0.67 10.22 13.69
C PRO A 51 0.23 9.66 14.80
N GLU A 52 -0.16 8.55 15.40
CA GLU A 52 0.56 7.94 16.52
C GLU A 52 1.63 6.93 16.07
N ILE A 53 1.62 6.49 14.81
CA ILE A 53 2.66 5.61 14.24
C ILE A 53 3.80 6.50 13.71
N THR A 54 4.61 7.00 14.63
CA THR A 54 5.85 7.71 14.31
C THR A 54 6.97 6.71 14.05
N ALA A 55 8.03 7.08 13.32
CA ALA A 55 9.21 6.24 13.07
C ALA A 55 9.88 5.66 14.36
N SER A 56 9.51 6.18 15.53
CA SER A 56 9.93 5.72 16.86
C SER A 56 9.11 4.54 17.40
N ASP A 57 7.85 4.34 16.99
CA ASP A 57 6.97 3.29 17.53
C ASP A 57 6.13 2.60 16.43
N LEU A 58 6.74 1.64 15.75
CA LEU A 58 6.10 0.79 14.74
C LEU A 58 5.45 -0.47 15.33
N SER A 59 5.52 -0.65 16.65
CA SER A 59 5.04 -1.87 17.30
C SER A 59 3.50 -1.97 17.29
N ARG A 60 2.83 -0.82 17.17
CA ARG A 60 1.37 -0.74 17.17
C ARG A 60 0.78 -1.27 15.87
N ARG A 61 -0.28 -2.05 16.00
CA ARG A 61 -1.02 -2.64 14.88
C ARG A 61 -2.38 -1.97 14.73
N LEU A 62 -2.85 -1.91 13.50
CA LEU A 62 -4.20 -1.44 13.19
C LEU A 62 -5.20 -2.54 13.56
N ASP A 63 -6.29 -2.12 14.20
CA ASP A 63 -7.34 -3.04 14.63
C ASP A 63 -8.04 -3.65 13.40
N VAL A 64 -8.11 -4.97 13.35
CA VAL A 64 -8.71 -5.68 12.22
C VAL A 64 -10.16 -5.95 12.58
N SER A 65 -11.07 -5.16 12.00
CA SER A 65 -12.50 -5.42 12.15
C SER A 65 -12.81 -6.87 11.77
N PRO A 66 -13.60 -7.61 12.58
CA PRO A 66 -13.94 -9.02 12.33
C PRO A 66 -14.79 -9.22 11.07
N SER A 67 -15.31 -8.13 10.49
CA SER A 67 -16.05 -8.16 9.23
C SER A 67 -15.08 -8.36 8.05
N ALA A 68 -15.28 -9.43 7.26
CA ALA A 68 -14.43 -9.84 6.13
C ALA A 68 -14.51 -8.92 4.89
N ASP A 69 -14.64 -7.63 5.13
CA ASP A 69 -14.94 -6.61 4.13
C ASP A 69 -13.64 -6.15 3.44
N ALA A 70 -13.78 -5.33 2.40
CA ALA A 70 -12.63 -4.77 1.68
C ALA A 70 -11.67 -3.99 2.62
N LEU A 71 -12.21 -3.38 3.68
CA LEU A 71 -11.46 -2.62 4.68
C LEU A 71 -10.62 -3.53 5.60
N GLY A 72 -11.13 -4.70 6.03
CA GLY A 72 -10.35 -5.66 6.82
C GLY A 72 -9.15 -6.23 6.06
N ARG A 73 -9.30 -6.46 4.75
CA ARG A 73 -8.18 -6.86 3.87
C ARG A 73 -7.12 -5.77 3.72
N LEU A 74 -7.53 -4.50 3.66
CA LEU A 74 -6.60 -3.37 3.62
C LEU A 74 -5.84 -3.23 4.94
N ALA A 75 -6.54 -3.31 6.08
CA ALA A 75 -5.92 -3.27 7.41
C ALA A 75 -4.87 -4.38 7.59
N THR A 76 -5.19 -5.60 7.13
CA THR A 76 -4.24 -6.73 7.12
C THR A 76 -3.02 -6.42 6.24
N THR A 77 -3.23 -5.90 5.03
CA THR A 77 -2.15 -5.53 4.11
C THR A 77 -1.26 -4.43 4.69
N LEU A 78 -1.84 -3.46 5.37
CA LEU A 78 -1.10 -2.37 6.01
C LEU A 78 -0.32 -2.85 7.23
N ASN A 79 -0.89 -3.75 8.04
CA ASN A 79 -0.16 -4.43 9.12
C ASN A 79 1.02 -5.25 8.60
N ASP A 80 0.89 -5.95 7.46
CA ASP A 80 2.00 -6.64 6.80
C ASP A 80 3.10 -5.67 6.36
N LEU A 81 2.73 -4.48 5.88
CA LEU A 81 3.71 -3.43 5.53
C LEU A 81 4.40 -2.87 6.77
N LEU A 82 3.65 -2.60 7.85
CA LEU A 82 4.19 -2.13 9.12
C LEU A 82 5.17 -3.14 9.73
N ALA A 83 4.83 -4.43 9.73
CA ALA A 83 5.71 -5.49 10.22
C ALA A 83 7.04 -5.57 9.43
N ARG A 84 6.98 -5.34 8.11
CA ARG A 84 8.20 -5.30 7.28
C ARG A 84 9.04 -4.08 7.55
N LEU A 85 8.41 -2.92 7.75
CA LEU A 85 9.10 -1.69 8.09
C LEU A 85 9.77 -1.79 9.46
N GLU A 86 9.07 -2.35 10.46
CA GLU A 86 9.59 -2.62 11.79
C GLU A 86 10.80 -3.57 11.74
N ALA A 87 10.70 -4.65 10.98
CA ALA A 87 11.83 -5.57 10.79
C ALA A 87 13.04 -4.90 10.11
N ALA A 88 12.81 -3.97 9.18
CA ALA A 88 13.87 -3.23 8.52
C ALA A 88 14.54 -2.20 9.45
N THR A 89 13.74 -1.43 10.20
CA THR A 89 14.27 -0.44 11.14
C THR A 89 15.02 -1.09 12.29
N GLN A 90 14.53 -2.22 12.81
CA GLN A 90 15.22 -2.97 13.87
C GLN A 90 16.58 -3.48 13.41
N LYS A 91 16.66 -4.03 12.19
CA LYS A 91 17.94 -4.46 11.59
C LYS A 91 18.91 -3.31 11.40
N GLN A 92 18.44 -2.17 10.91
CA GLN A 92 19.28 -0.98 10.74
C GLN A 92 19.85 -0.50 12.08
N ARG A 93 19.03 -0.48 13.13
CA ARG A 93 19.47 -0.12 14.49
C ARG A 93 20.53 -1.07 15.01
N GLN A 94 20.30 -2.38 14.88
CA GLN A 94 21.26 -3.41 15.31
C GLN A 94 22.58 -3.30 14.53
N PHE A 95 22.52 -3.22 13.20
CA PHE A 95 23.72 -3.04 12.36
C PHE A 95 24.51 -1.79 12.75
N THR A 96 23.83 -0.67 13.01
CA THR A 96 24.47 0.58 13.42
C THR A 96 25.13 0.45 14.80
N ALA A 97 24.46 -0.22 15.75
CA ALA A 97 25.00 -0.47 17.08
C ALA A 97 26.24 -1.39 17.03
N ASP A 98 26.17 -2.46 16.25
CA ASP A 98 27.26 -3.42 16.07
C ASP A 98 28.46 -2.73 15.39
N ALA A 99 28.23 -1.98 14.30
CA ALA A 99 29.25 -1.20 13.62
C ALA A 99 29.93 -0.18 14.56
N ALA A 100 29.13 0.55 15.35
CA ALA A 100 29.68 1.50 16.30
C ALA A 100 30.54 0.83 17.38
N HIS A 101 30.16 -0.37 17.83
CA HIS A 101 30.92 -1.13 18.81
C HIS A 101 32.27 -1.61 18.24
N GLU A 102 32.24 -2.23 17.06
CA GLU A 102 33.43 -2.75 16.37
C GLU A 102 34.42 -1.65 16.00
N LEU A 103 33.96 -0.43 15.68
CA LEU A 103 34.85 0.70 15.39
C LEU A 103 35.40 1.38 16.65
N ARG A 104 34.65 1.38 17.76
CA ARG A 104 35.04 2.08 19.00
C ARG A 104 36.27 1.46 19.65
N SER A 105 36.36 0.14 19.65
CA SER A 105 37.48 -0.61 20.24
C SER A 105 38.84 -0.27 19.58
N PRO A 106 39.02 -0.44 18.26
CA PRO A 106 40.26 -0.09 17.58
C PRO A 106 40.59 1.40 17.67
N LEU A 107 39.59 2.28 17.58
CA LEU A 107 39.79 3.73 17.72
C LEU A 107 40.29 4.10 19.13
N SER A 108 39.74 3.49 20.18
CA SER A 108 40.18 3.71 21.57
C SER A 108 41.61 3.22 21.78
N SER A 109 41.97 2.08 21.18
CA SER A 109 43.32 1.53 21.21
C SER A 109 44.33 2.44 20.50
N LEU A 110 44.00 2.90 19.29
CA LEU A 110 44.82 3.85 18.53
C LEU A 110 45.05 5.15 19.31
N HIS A 111 43.97 5.70 19.86
CA HIS A 111 44.01 6.92 20.66
C HIS A 111 44.88 6.76 21.91
N THR A 112 44.77 5.63 22.61
CA THR A 112 45.58 5.35 23.81
C THR A 112 47.07 5.26 23.45
N ARG A 113 47.41 4.55 22.37
CA ARG A 113 48.80 4.44 21.90
C ARG A 113 49.39 5.79 21.52
N LEU A 114 48.63 6.64 20.84
CA LEU A 114 49.01 8.02 20.55
C LEU A 114 49.20 8.85 21.82
N GLN A 115 48.27 8.77 22.78
CA GLN A 115 48.39 9.50 24.04
C GLN A 115 49.65 9.13 24.83
N VAL A 116 49.96 7.83 24.92
CA VAL A 116 51.17 7.36 25.62
C VAL A 116 52.43 7.89 24.95
N ALA A 117 52.46 7.83 23.62
CA ALA A 117 53.63 8.24 22.85
C ALA A 117 53.83 9.76 22.84
N VAL A 118 52.75 10.55 22.83
CA VAL A 118 52.81 12.01 23.01
C VAL A 118 53.25 12.38 24.43
N ARG A 119 52.75 11.69 25.47
CA ARG A 119 53.13 11.96 26.86
C ARG A 119 54.59 11.64 27.18
N HIS A 120 55.19 10.69 26.47
CA HIS A 120 56.58 10.26 26.69
C HIS A 120 57.44 10.50 25.44
N SER A 121 57.28 11.66 24.79
CA SER A 121 57.88 11.99 23.49
C SER A 121 59.39 11.77 23.41
N ASP A 122 60.12 12.03 24.50
CA ASP A 122 61.58 11.93 24.55
C ASP A 122 62.08 10.47 24.55
N SER A 123 61.23 9.54 24.98
CA SER A 123 61.52 8.11 25.03
C SER A 123 60.75 7.29 23.97
N ALA A 124 59.79 7.92 23.29
CA ALA A 124 58.95 7.26 22.29
C ALA A 124 59.77 6.97 21.03
N ASN A 125 59.90 5.69 20.68
CA ASN A 125 60.50 5.29 19.41
C ASN A 125 59.50 5.41 18.25
N TRP A 126 59.35 6.63 17.72
CA TRP A 126 58.43 6.90 16.61
C TRP A 126 58.71 6.08 15.35
N ARG A 127 59.97 5.71 15.08
CA ARG A 127 60.31 4.85 13.92
C ARG A 127 59.73 3.45 14.06
N ALA A 128 59.60 2.95 15.29
CA ALA A 128 58.97 1.65 15.56
C ALA A 128 57.43 1.75 15.66
N LEU A 129 56.91 2.86 16.19
CA LEU A 129 55.47 3.03 16.44
C LEU A 129 54.68 3.49 15.20
N ALA A 130 55.26 4.35 14.35
CA ALA A 130 54.55 4.89 13.18
C ALA A 130 54.05 3.82 12.21
N PRO A 131 54.84 2.78 11.85
CA PRO A 131 54.35 1.69 11.00
C PRO A 131 53.13 0.97 11.59
N THR A 132 53.13 0.72 12.90
CA THR A 132 52.01 0.06 13.59
C THR A 132 50.75 0.93 13.58
N LEU A 133 50.89 2.25 13.79
CA LEU A 133 49.75 3.18 13.72
C LEU A 133 49.17 3.27 12.30
N VAL A 134 50.01 3.19 11.27
CA VAL A 134 49.56 3.13 9.87
C VAL A 134 48.78 1.84 9.62
N GLU A 135 49.28 0.69 10.08
CA GLU A 135 48.58 -0.59 9.94
C GLU A 135 47.23 -0.59 10.69
N ASP A 136 47.16 0.00 11.89
CA ASP A 136 45.90 0.17 12.63
C ASP A 136 44.88 1.03 11.84
N CYS A 137 45.33 2.10 11.18
CA CYS A 137 44.51 2.95 10.33
C CYS A 137 44.02 2.22 9.07
N GLU A 138 44.89 1.43 8.43
CA GLU A 138 44.51 0.59 7.28
C GLU A 138 43.43 -0.43 7.66
N ARG A 139 43.60 -1.10 8.82
CA ARG A 139 42.59 -2.02 9.36
C ARG A 139 41.25 -1.33 9.61
N LEU A 140 41.25 -0.12 10.18
CA LEU A 140 40.05 0.69 10.35
C LEU A 140 39.38 1.02 9.01
N SER A 141 40.17 1.39 7.99
CA SER A 141 39.64 1.66 6.65
C SER A 141 38.96 0.44 6.04
N HIS A 142 39.59 -0.74 6.16
CA HIS A 142 39.01 -1.99 5.66
C HIS A 142 37.68 -2.33 6.35
N LEU A 143 37.60 -2.15 7.67
CA LEU A 143 36.34 -2.36 8.41
C LEU A 143 35.22 -1.41 7.93
N VAL A 144 35.55 -0.14 7.65
CA VAL A 144 34.58 0.82 7.11
C VAL A 144 34.13 0.41 5.71
N ASP A 145 35.06 -0.02 4.85
CA ASP A 145 34.73 -0.49 3.50
C ASP A 145 33.82 -1.72 3.53
N ASP A 146 34.11 -2.68 4.41
CA ASP A 146 33.28 -3.87 4.64
C ASP A 146 31.87 -3.50 5.11
N LEU A 147 31.75 -2.55 6.05
CA LEU A 147 30.47 -2.04 6.53
C LEU A 147 29.66 -1.36 5.42
N VAL A 148 30.30 -0.54 4.59
CA VAL A 148 29.66 0.11 3.43
C VAL A 148 29.21 -0.93 2.41
N TRP A 149 30.02 -1.98 2.18
CA TRP A 149 29.68 -3.06 1.27
C TRP A 149 28.47 -3.87 1.77
N LEU A 150 28.44 -4.23 3.05
CA LEU A 150 27.31 -4.88 3.71
C LEU A 150 26.03 -4.04 3.63
N ALA A 151 26.11 -2.74 3.93
CA ALA A 151 24.97 -1.83 3.86
C ALA A 151 24.37 -1.76 2.44
N ARG A 152 25.20 -1.80 1.40
CA ARG A 152 24.75 -1.82 -0.01
C ARG A 152 24.06 -3.13 -0.39
N LEU A 153 24.45 -4.26 0.21
CA LEU A 153 23.79 -5.54 -0.03
C LEU A 153 22.41 -5.61 0.64
N ASP A 154 22.28 -5.13 1.88
CA ASP A 154 21.01 -5.18 2.60
C ASP A 154 19.95 -4.24 1.98
N ALA A 155 20.39 -3.14 1.34
CA ALA A 155 19.51 -2.22 0.62
C ALA A 155 18.89 -2.80 -0.67
N ARG A 156 19.32 -3.99 -1.14
CA ARG A 156 18.78 -4.58 -2.37
C ARG A 156 17.35 -5.09 -2.16
N PRO A 157 16.38 -4.73 -3.04
CA PRO A 157 15.02 -5.22 -2.93
C PRO A 157 15.01 -6.75 -2.96
N ARG A 158 14.58 -7.38 -1.87
CA ARG A 158 14.32 -8.82 -1.85
C ARG A 158 13.24 -9.08 -2.90
N LEU A 159 13.61 -9.75 -3.99
CA LEU A 159 12.71 -10.07 -5.09
C LEU A 159 11.43 -10.67 -4.51
N ARG A 160 10.32 -9.94 -4.64
CA ARG A 160 9.03 -10.31 -4.11
C ARG A 160 8.65 -11.66 -4.73
N LYS A 161 8.47 -12.71 -3.91
CA LYS A 161 7.70 -13.88 -4.36
C LYS A 161 6.33 -13.35 -4.77
N ARG A 162 6.02 -13.39 -6.08
CA ARG A 162 4.74 -12.86 -6.61
C ARG A 162 3.60 -13.50 -5.82
N PRO A 163 2.62 -12.72 -5.33
CA PRO A 163 1.54 -13.26 -4.55
C PRO A 163 0.73 -14.29 -5.38
N PRO A 164 0.22 -15.37 -4.76
CA PRO A 164 -0.37 -16.51 -5.48
C PRO A 164 -1.49 -16.14 -6.46
N TRP A 165 -2.24 -15.08 -6.17
CA TRP A 165 -3.41 -14.65 -6.95
C TRP A 165 -3.07 -14.12 -8.35
N THR A 166 -1.80 -13.83 -8.66
CA THR A 166 -1.40 -13.36 -10.01
C THR A 166 -1.37 -14.49 -11.05
N ARG A 167 -1.37 -15.77 -10.64
CA ARG A 167 -1.37 -16.90 -11.60
C ARG A 167 -2.72 -17.11 -12.30
N ASP A 168 -3.83 -16.86 -11.60
CA ASP A 168 -5.17 -17.14 -12.15
C ASP A 168 -5.66 -16.12 -13.18
N ARG A 169 -5.20 -14.85 -13.11
CA ARG A 169 -5.59 -13.83 -14.10
C ARG A 169 -4.93 -13.99 -15.46
N LEU A 170 -3.78 -14.64 -15.56
CA LEU A 170 -3.10 -14.86 -16.85
C LEU A 170 -3.63 -16.09 -17.60
N ARG A 171 -4.37 -17.00 -16.92
CA ARG A 171 -5.07 -18.11 -17.57
C ARG A 171 -6.41 -17.73 -18.18
N ARG A 172 -7.08 -16.71 -17.63
CA ARG A 172 -8.30 -16.17 -18.24
C ARG A 172 -7.89 -15.10 -19.26
N GLY A 173 -7.66 -15.54 -20.50
CA GLY A 173 -7.48 -14.64 -21.64
C GLY A 173 -8.61 -13.59 -21.69
N PRO A 174 -8.37 -12.42 -22.32
CA PRO A 174 -9.33 -11.33 -22.36
C PRO A 174 -10.70 -11.85 -22.82
N PRO A 175 -11.81 -11.41 -22.20
CA PRO A 175 -13.14 -11.87 -22.56
C PRO A 175 -13.36 -11.61 -24.05
N ARG A 176 -13.53 -12.68 -24.84
CA ARG A 176 -13.86 -12.56 -26.26
C ARG A 176 -15.15 -11.73 -26.37
N PRO A 177 -15.18 -10.65 -27.17
CA PRO A 177 -16.40 -9.88 -27.35
C PRO A 177 -17.48 -10.81 -27.91
N ARG A 178 -18.57 -10.98 -27.16
CA ARG A 178 -19.73 -11.75 -27.60
C ARG A 178 -20.32 -11.00 -28.80
N ALA A 179 -20.15 -11.58 -29.99
CA ALA A 179 -20.88 -11.17 -31.18
C ALA A 179 -22.37 -11.46 -30.92
N HIS A 180 -23.10 -10.47 -30.43
CA HIS A 180 -24.55 -10.51 -30.42
C HIS A 180 -25.00 -10.43 -31.88
N ALA A 181 -25.34 -11.60 -32.43
CA ALA A 181 -26.02 -11.73 -33.70
C ALA A 181 -27.35 -10.98 -33.61
N LEU A 182 -27.40 -9.81 -34.24
CA LEU A 182 -28.63 -9.09 -34.55
C LEU A 182 -29.47 -10.00 -35.45
N HIS A 183 -30.43 -10.71 -34.86
CA HIS A 183 -31.52 -11.35 -35.59
C HIS A 183 -32.42 -10.26 -36.19
N HIS A 184 -31.99 -9.67 -37.30
CA HIS A 184 -32.90 -8.96 -38.20
C HIS A 184 -33.83 -9.98 -38.83
N ARG A 185 -35.09 -9.98 -38.38
CA ARG A 185 -36.20 -10.63 -39.10
C ARG A 185 -36.29 -10.02 -40.50
N PRO A 186 -36.25 -10.79 -41.59
CA PRO A 186 -36.46 -10.25 -42.91
C PRO A 186 -37.92 -9.83 -43.07
N ALA A 187 -38.13 -8.58 -43.49
CA ALA A 187 -39.43 -8.08 -43.89
C ALA A 187 -39.92 -8.83 -45.13
N ARG A 188 -41.12 -9.38 -45.03
CA ARG A 188 -41.82 -10.14 -46.07
C ARG A 188 -42.24 -9.18 -47.18
N CYS A 189 -41.42 -9.03 -48.22
CA CYS A 189 -41.79 -8.29 -49.41
C CYS A 189 -42.74 -9.15 -50.26
N GLN A 190 -44.04 -8.88 -50.17
CA GLN A 190 -45.01 -9.30 -51.19
C GLN A 190 -44.87 -8.39 -52.41
N ARG A 191 -44.26 -8.91 -53.47
CA ARG A 191 -44.41 -8.52 -54.88
C ARG A 191 -43.89 -9.74 -55.64
N GLY A 192 -44.65 -10.39 -56.50
CA GLY A 192 -45.36 -9.80 -57.62
C GLY A 192 -44.92 -10.64 -58.82
N THR A 193 -45.91 -11.11 -59.56
CA THR A 193 -45.87 -12.14 -60.60
C THR A 193 -44.93 -11.86 -61.79
N ARG A 194 -44.77 -12.91 -62.62
CA ARG A 194 -44.13 -13.03 -63.97
C ARG A 194 -42.76 -13.72 -63.86
N GLY A 195 -42.51 -14.90 -64.44
CA GLY A 195 -42.89 -15.40 -65.76
C GLY A 195 -41.58 -15.63 -66.55
N TRP A 196 -41.57 -16.62 -67.46
CA TRP A 196 -40.48 -17.05 -68.38
C TRP A 196 -39.58 -18.18 -67.85
N ARG A 197 -39.82 -19.47 -68.17
CA ARG A 197 -39.72 -20.24 -69.44
C ARG A 197 -38.29 -20.36 -70.02
N ARG A 198 -37.91 -21.65 -70.11
CA ARG A 198 -36.89 -22.34 -70.93
C ARG A 198 -35.46 -22.33 -70.44
#